data_AF-A0A937C7D1-F1
#
_entry.id   AF-A0A937C7D1-F1
#
_cell.length_a   1.000
_cell.length_b   1.000
_cell.length_c   1.000
_cell.angle_alpha   90.00
_cell.angle_beta   90.00
_cell.angle_gamma   90.00
#
_symmetry.space_group_name_H-M   'P 1'
#
loop_
_entity.id
_entity.type
_entity.pdbx_description
1 polymer ?
#
loop_
_entity_poly.entity_id
_entity_poly.type
_entity_poly.pdbx_seq_one_letter_code
_entity_poly.pdbx_strand_id
1 'polypeptide(L)'
;MIAAGNEGNGSWHFLITPSDADSVMAVGAVSTAGNVGGFSSYGPSSDGQIKPAVAAVGVNAVVANPSTGQPSFGSGTSYACPNMAGLTTCLWQAFPEVNNMRIITVMQESATRATNPDDRVGYGIPDMKKAFVKLIKQLFTQQSAVANCAVTLQWTAKTDSVISIVVERKLPADLNYSTVSTHTSTGAFLSRNFTFTDDLRSFQQPVLNTVLK
;
A
#
# COMPACT_ATOMS: atom_id res chain seq x y z
N MET A 1 9.20 14.40 2.59
CA MET A 1 10.18 13.34 2.29
C MET A 1 11.54 13.96 2.13
N ILE A 2 12.61 13.22 2.42
CA ILE A 2 13.96 13.73 2.27
C ILE A 2 14.96 12.61 1.98
N ALA A 3 16.04 12.93 1.29
CA ALA A 3 17.16 12.02 1.10
C ALA A 3 17.84 11.72 2.46
N ALA A 4 18.23 10.47 2.70
CA ALA A 4 18.87 10.08 3.96
C ALA A 4 20.26 10.70 4.15
N GLY A 5 20.97 11.02 3.06
CA GLY A 5 22.36 11.47 3.08
C GLY A 5 23.31 10.48 2.41
N ASN A 6 24.49 10.96 2.03
CA ASN A 6 25.51 10.17 1.33
C ASN A 6 26.75 9.91 2.20
N GLU A 7 26.60 9.92 3.52
CA GLU A 7 27.72 9.88 4.47
C GLU A 7 28.14 8.47 4.85
N GLY A 8 27.51 7.44 4.29
CA GLY A 8 27.64 6.05 4.73
C GLY A 8 29.05 5.45 4.64
N ASN A 9 29.89 5.96 3.75
CA ASN A 9 31.30 5.59 3.62
C ASN A 9 32.25 6.55 4.37
N GLY A 10 31.73 7.65 4.92
CA GLY A 10 32.48 8.64 5.67
C GLY A 10 32.61 8.26 7.15
N SER A 11 33.43 9.03 7.88
CA SER A 11 33.59 8.86 9.33
C SER A 11 32.32 9.21 10.11
N TRP A 12 31.47 10.10 9.58
CA TRP A 12 30.17 10.41 10.16
C TRP A 12 29.21 9.24 10.05
N HIS A 13 29.10 8.60 8.88
CA HIS A 13 28.29 7.41 8.60
C HIS A 13 26.76 7.61 8.63
N PHE A 14 26.25 8.39 9.58
CA PHE A 14 24.83 8.48 9.90
C PHE A 14 24.03 9.42 8.98
N LEU A 15 22.72 9.45 9.21
CA LEU A 15 21.79 10.42 8.65
C LEU A 15 22.26 11.86 8.88
N ILE A 16 21.81 12.76 8.01
CA ILE A 16 22.03 14.20 8.14
C ILE A 16 20.73 14.92 8.44
N THR A 17 20.78 16.06 9.11
CA THR A 17 19.59 16.89 9.32
C THR A 17 19.08 17.44 7.97
N PRO A 18 17.75 17.45 7.72
CA PRO A 18 16.66 17.06 8.62
C PRO A 18 16.11 15.63 8.41
N SER A 19 16.87 14.68 7.88
CA SER A 19 16.41 13.30 7.61
C SER A 19 16.18 12.45 8.87
N ASP A 20 16.77 12.86 9.98
CA ASP A 20 16.63 12.31 11.31
C ASP A 20 15.28 12.66 11.98
N ALA A 21 14.57 13.69 11.52
CA ALA A 21 13.32 14.13 12.14
C ALA A 21 12.21 13.05 12.14
N ASP A 22 11.41 12.99 13.20
CA ASP A 22 10.38 11.97 13.44
C ASP A 22 9.31 11.90 12.32
N SER A 23 8.84 13.06 11.88
CA SER A 23 7.71 13.22 10.97
C SER A 23 8.12 13.22 9.50
N VAL A 24 9.41 13.00 9.19
CA VAL A 24 9.90 12.90 7.81
C VAL A 24 10.16 11.46 7.39
N MET A 25 9.68 11.12 6.20
CA MET A 25 10.11 9.91 5.52
C MET A 25 11.48 10.15 4.86
N ALA A 26 12.54 9.72 5.53
CA ALA A 26 13.89 9.64 4.98
C ALA A 26 13.99 8.45 4.02
N VAL A 27 14.65 8.64 2.88
CA VAL A 27 14.75 7.64 1.81
C VAL A 27 16.22 7.24 1.59
N GLY A 28 16.51 5.96 1.80
CA GLY A 28 17.79 5.34 1.50
C GLY A 28 17.95 4.96 0.03
N ALA A 29 19.18 4.71 -0.39
CA ALA A 29 19.50 4.36 -1.79
C ALA A 29 19.85 2.87 -1.95
N VAL A 30 19.11 2.20 -2.82
CA VAL A 30 19.41 0.84 -3.30
C VAL A 30 19.62 0.82 -4.81
N SER A 31 20.22 -0.25 -5.32
CA SER A 31 20.25 -0.57 -6.75
C SER A 31 18.93 -1.22 -7.20
N THR A 32 18.78 -1.44 -8.50
CA THR A 32 17.63 -2.19 -9.06
C THR A 32 17.54 -3.63 -8.57
N ALA A 33 18.65 -4.21 -8.11
CA ALA A 33 18.69 -5.52 -7.46
C ALA A 33 18.36 -5.47 -5.95
N GLY A 34 18.06 -4.29 -5.40
CA GLY A 34 17.79 -4.09 -3.98
C GLY A 34 19.03 -4.00 -3.08
N ASN A 35 20.23 -4.06 -3.64
CA ASN A 35 21.48 -3.90 -2.87
C ASN A 35 21.65 -2.44 -2.43
N VAL A 36 21.87 -2.21 -1.13
CA VAL A 36 22.11 -0.88 -0.56
C VAL A 36 23.42 -0.28 -1.07
N GLY A 37 23.41 1.01 -1.39
CA GLY A 37 24.64 1.74 -1.70
C GLY A 37 25.50 1.93 -0.45
N GLY A 38 26.81 1.69 -0.55
CA GLY A 38 27.74 1.93 0.57
C GLY A 38 27.66 3.37 1.09
N PHE A 39 27.48 4.33 0.16
CA PHE A 39 27.33 5.75 0.49
C PHE A 39 26.02 6.08 1.23
N SER A 40 24.98 5.27 1.16
CA SER A 40 23.68 5.60 1.77
C SER A 40 23.85 5.71 3.28
N SER A 41 23.55 6.88 3.83
CA SER A 41 23.61 7.16 5.28
C SER A 41 22.76 6.16 6.08
N TYR A 42 23.21 5.93 7.31
CA TYR A 42 22.68 4.91 8.22
C TYR A 42 21.83 5.57 9.31
N GLY A 43 20.80 4.87 9.75
CA GLY A 43 20.22 5.11 11.05
C GLY A 43 21.00 4.42 12.18
N PRO A 44 20.35 4.24 13.34
CA PRO A 44 19.05 4.83 13.69
C PRO A 44 19.15 6.36 13.80
N SER A 45 18.03 7.05 13.98
CA SER A 45 18.08 8.43 14.48
C SER A 45 18.65 8.46 15.92
N SER A 46 19.02 9.64 16.41
CA SER A 46 19.62 9.80 17.74
C SER A 46 18.75 9.32 18.91
N ASP A 47 17.42 9.29 18.71
CA ASP A 47 16.43 8.77 19.64
C ASP A 47 16.05 7.29 19.40
N GLY A 48 16.74 6.62 18.48
CA GLY A 48 16.62 5.17 18.25
C GLY A 48 15.53 4.76 17.26
N GLN A 49 14.94 5.69 16.49
CA GLN A 49 13.98 5.31 15.46
C GLN A 49 14.67 4.66 14.25
N ILE A 50 14.01 3.67 13.66
CA ILE A 50 14.42 3.06 12.40
C ILE A 50 14.47 4.12 11.31
N LYS A 51 15.66 4.34 10.77
CA LYS A 51 15.93 5.27 9.66
C LYS A 51 17.01 4.70 8.74
N PRO A 52 16.99 5.00 7.42
CA PRO A 52 15.91 5.67 6.69
C PRO A 52 14.58 4.91 6.84
N ALA A 53 13.45 5.56 6.57
CA ALA A 53 12.14 4.90 6.74
C ALA A 53 11.94 3.80 5.67
N VAL A 54 12.33 4.10 4.43
CA VAL A 54 12.20 3.22 3.27
C VAL A 54 13.39 3.44 2.33
N ALA A 55 13.53 2.59 1.32
CA ALA A 55 14.52 2.74 0.28
C ALA A 55 13.92 2.73 -1.13
N ALA A 56 14.59 3.41 -2.06
CA ALA A 56 14.28 3.41 -3.49
C ALA A 56 15.56 3.37 -4.33
N VAL A 57 15.38 3.19 -5.64
CA VAL A 57 16.51 3.16 -6.58
C VAL A 57 17.25 4.51 -6.55
N GLY A 58 18.48 4.47 -6.08
CA GLY A 58 19.41 5.59 -6.03
C GLY A 58 20.87 5.19 -6.29
N VAL A 59 21.15 3.91 -6.51
CA VAL A 59 22.46 3.39 -6.94
C VAL A 59 22.38 3.10 -8.43
N ASN A 60 23.26 3.71 -9.23
CA ASN A 60 23.22 3.66 -10.69
C ASN A 60 21.80 3.95 -11.21
N ALA A 61 21.15 4.96 -10.63
CA ALA A 61 19.84 5.43 -11.06
C ALA A 61 19.98 6.07 -12.44
N VAL A 62 19.05 5.75 -13.34
CA VAL A 62 18.97 6.39 -14.65
C VAL A 62 18.49 7.83 -14.46
N VAL A 63 19.26 8.79 -14.96
CA VAL A 63 18.98 10.22 -14.88
C VAL A 63 19.16 10.86 -16.25
N ALA A 64 18.50 12.00 -16.49
CA ALA A 64 18.74 12.76 -17.71
C ALA A 64 20.07 13.53 -17.60
N ASN A 65 20.94 13.42 -18.59
CA ASN A 65 22.10 14.26 -18.70
C ASN A 65 21.66 15.72 -18.97
N PRO A 66 22.06 16.70 -18.15
CA PRO A 66 21.58 18.08 -18.29
C PRO A 66 22.11 18.80 -19.54
N SER A 67 23.22 18.34 -20.12
CA SER A 67 23.81 18.95 -21.32
C SER A 67 23.29 18.33 -22.61
N THR A 68 22.97 17.02 -22.62
CA THR A 68 22.60 16.29 -23.84
C THR A 68 21.17 15.76 -23.86
N GLY A 69 20.48 15.74 -22.72
CA GLY A 69 19.16 15.12 -22.55
C GLY A 69 19.15 13.59 -22.62
N GLN A 70 20.29 12.96 -22.92
CA GLN A 70 20.40 11.51 -23.03
C GLN A 70 20.42 10.82 -21.66
N PRO A 71 20.01 9.54 -21.57
CA PRO A 71 20.16 8.77 -20.34
C PRO A 71 21.62 8.72 -19.86
N SER A 72 21.80 8.93 -18.57
CA SER A 72 23.06 8.78 -17.84
C SER A 72 22.78 8.06 -16.51
N PHE A 73 23.83 7.79 -15.74
CA PHE A 73 23.73 7.09 -14.48
C PHE A 73 24.32 7.92 -13.35
N GLY A 74 23.61 7.96 -12.22
CA GLY A 74 24.03 8.65 -11.01
C GLY A 74 23.84 7.79 -9.78
N SER A 75 24.61 8.06 -8.73
CA SER A 75 24.47 7.43 -7.42
C SER A 75 24.30 8.48 -6.33
N GLY A 76 23.26 8.32 -5.51
CA GLY A 76 22.94 9.23 -4.42
C GLY A 76 21.53 9.01 -3.86
N THR A 77 21.35 9.25 -2.56
CA THR A 77 20.01 9.27 -1.95
C THR A 77 19.13 10.38 -2.52
N SER A 78 19.75 11.41 -3.11
CA SER A 78 19.08 12.47 -3.88
C SER A 78 18.37 11.97 -5.13
N TYR A 79 18.75 10.81 -5.68
CA TYR A 79 18.01 10.17 -6.78
C TYR A 79 16.91 9.22 -6.27
N ALA A 80 17.14 8.57 -5.13
CA ALA A 80 16.13 7.73 -4.49
C ALA A 80 14.93 8.53 -3.96
N CYS A 81 15.18 9.71 -3.37
CA CYS A 81 14.14 10.56 -2.79
C CYS A 81 13.04 10.98 -3.79
N PRO A 82 13.35 11.59 -4.96
CA PRO A 82 12.32 11.97 -5.93
C PRO A 82 11.61 10.76 -6.56
N ASN A 83 12.30 9.63 -6.74
CA ASN A 83 11.67 8.38 -7.19
C ASN A 83 10.56 7.95 -6.22
N MET A 84 10.89 7.89 -4.92
CA MET A 84 9.89 7.55 -3.91
C MET A 84 8.81 8.64 -3.77
N ALA A 85 9.15 9.92 -3.96
CA ALA A 85 8.19 11.01 -3.88
C ALA A 85 7.12 10.95 -4.98
N GLY A 86 7.49 10.56 -6.20
CA GLY A 86 6.53 10.31 -7.28
C GLY A 86 5.57 9.18 -6.93
N LEU A 87 6.09 8.05 -6.46
CA LEU A 87 5.28 6.90 -6.04
C LEU A 87 4.33 7.25 -4.88
N THR A 88 4.85 7.97 -3.87
CA THR A 88 4.08 8.43 -2.72
C THR A 88 2.96 9.36 -3.15
N THR A 89 3.25 10.28 -4.07
CA THR A 89 2.26 11.21 -4.63
C THR A 89 1.14 10.47 -5.34
N CYS A 90 1.45 9.47 -6.20
CA CYS A 90 0.43 8.68 -6.87
C CYS A 90 -0.47 7.92 -5.88
N LEU A 91 0.13 7.31 -4.84
CA LEU A 91 -0.65 6.63 -3.80
C LEU A 91 -1.56 7.62 -3.06
N TRP A 92 -1.01 8.76 -2.65
CA TRP A 92 -1.76 9.74 -1.87
C TRP A 92 -2.86 10.42 -2.70
N GLN A 93 -2.63 10.65 -4.00
CA GLN A 93 -3.65 11.13 -4.92
C GLN A 93 -4.85 10.18 -5.03
N ALA A 94 -4.63 8.87 -4.89
CA ALA A 94 -5.72 7.90 -4.87
C ALA A 94 -6.52 7.94 -3.54
N PHE A 95 -5.90 8.37 -2.45
CA PHE A 95 -6.50 8.41 -1.11
C PHE A 95 -6.29 9.77 -0.42
N PRO A 96 -6.80 10.89 -0.99
CA PRO A 96 -6.59 12.22 -0.45
C PRO A 96 -7.19 12.42 0.95
N GLU A 97 -8.13 11.57 1.35
CA GLU A 97 -8.73 11.54 2.70
C GLU A 97 -7.77 10.98 3.78
N VAL A 98 -6.65 10.37 3.39
CA VAL A 98 -5.68 9.76 4.31
C VAL A 98 -4.60 10.79 4.65
N ASN A 99 -4.22 10.92 5.92
CA ASN A 99 -3.16 11.85 6.32
C ASN A 99 -1.75 11.35 5.96
N ASN A 100 -0.77 12.25 5.99
CA ASN A 100 0.63 11.97 5.65
C ASN A 100 1.23 10.82 6.48
N MET A 101 0.98 10.79 7.79
CA MET A 101 1.53 9.76 8.67
C MET A 101 0.98 8.38 8.35
N ARG A 102 -0.29 8.28 7.94
CA ARG A 102 -0.86 7.01 7.52
C ARG A 102 -0.32 6.56 6.16
N ILE A 103 -0.05 7.48 5.24
CA ILE A 103 0.65 7.16 3.99
C ILE A 103 2.07 6.62 4.28
N ILE A 104 2.80 7.23 5.22
CA ILE A 104 4.13 6.75 5.63
C ILE A 104 4.04 5.33 6.19
N THR A 105 3.16 5.11 7.17
CA THR A 105 3.04 3.80 7.84
C THR A 105 2.54 2.72 6.89
N VAL A 106 1.60 2.99 5.98
CA VAL A 106 1.14 1.97 5.04
C VAL A 106 2.23 1.56 4.04
N MET A 107 3.12 2.50 3.67
CA MET A 107 4.29 2.20 2.84
C MET A 107 5.33 1.37 3.60
N GLN A 108 5.54 1.63 4.88
CA GLN A 108 6.41 0.81 5.74
C GLN A 108 5.83 -0.61 5.92
N GLU A 109 4.54 -0.74 6.20
CA GLU A 109 3.83 -2.02 6.32
C GLU A 109 3.80 -2.82 5.00
N SER A 110 3.92 -2.14 3.86
CA SER A 110 3.93 -2.78 2.54
C SER A 110 5.33 -3.12 2.04
N ALA A 111 6.38 -2.69 2.73
CA ALA A 111 7.75 -2.82 2.27
C ALA A 111 8.36 -4.22 2.50
N THR A 112 9.45 -4.49 1.79
CA THR A 112 10.12 -5.81 1.76
C THR A 112 10.67 -6.28 3.11
N ARG A 113 10.89 -5.37 4.06
CA ARG A 113 11.42 -5.65 5.40
C ARG A 113 10.45 -5.16 6.49
N ALA A 114 9.15 -5.10 6.18
CA ALA A 114 8.13 -4.58 7.09
C ALA A 114 8.15 -5.21 8.50
N THR A 115 8.48 -6.50 8.60
CA THR A 115 8.51 -7.26 9.86
C THR A 115 9.90 -7.37 10.49
N ASN A 116 10.95 -6.97 9.77
CA ASN A 116 12.34 -7.05 10.24
C ASN A 116 13.15 -5.86 9.66
N PRO A 117 12.81 -4.63 10.07
CA PRO A 117 13.50 -3.45 9.58
C PRO A 117 14.95 -3.38 10.06
N ASP A 118 15.76 -2.57 9.38
CA ASP A 118 17.13 -2.27 9.79
C ASP A 118 17.47 -0.79 9.58
N ASP A 119 18.67 -0.41 10.02
CA ASP A 119 19.16 0.97 9.94
C ASP A 119 19.89 1.29 8.62
N ARG A 120 19.81 0.41 7.61
CA ARG A 120 20.41 0.61 6.27
C ARG A 120 19.38 1.05 5.26
N VAL A 121 18.24 0.35 5.25
CA VAL A 121 17.15 0.53 4.28
C VAL A 121 15.79 0.66 4.96
N GLY A 122 15.75 0.68 6.29
CA GLY A 122 14.53 0.83 7.05
C GLY A 122 13.63 -0.38 6.94
N TYR A 123 12.37 -0.11 6.66
CA TYR A 123 11.37 -1.11 6.33
C TYR A 123 11.56 -1.69 4.92
N GLY A 124 12.56 -1.24 4.16
CA GLY A 124 12.91 -1.76 2.83
C GLY A 124 12.25 -1.00 1.70
N ILE A 125 12.01 -1.70 0.58
CA ILE A 125 11.41 -1.12 -0.63
C ILE A 125 9.89 -1.34 -0.56
N PRO A 126 9.06 -0.27 -0.55
CA PRO A 126 7.60 -0.38 -0.52
C PRO A 126 7.04 -1.07 -1.76
N ASP A 127 6.16 -2.06 -1.55
CA ASP A 127 5.26 -2.53 -2.60
C ASP A 127 4.04 -1.59 -2.66
N MET A 128 3.96 -0.80 -3.73
CA MET A 128 2.89 0.20 -3.90
C MET A 128 1.53 -0.45 -4.17
N LYS A 129 1.49 -1.63 -4.79
CA LYS A 129 0.24 -2.38 -5.00
C LYS A 129 -0.29 -2.88 -3.65
N LYS A 130 0.59 -3.43 -2.81
CA LYS A 130 0.24 -3.87 -1.45
C LYS A 130 -0.21 -2.68 -0.59
N ALA A 131 0.45 -1.53 -0.69
CA ALA A 131 0.03 -0.30 0.00
C ALA A 131 -1.37 0.15 -0.46
N PHE A 132 -1.61 0.18 -1.77
CA PHE A 132 -2.90 0.55 -2.36
C PHE A 132 -4.03 -0.38 -1.88
N VAL A 133 -3.81 -1.70 -1.91
CA VAL A 133 -4.78 -2.70 -1.41
C VAL A 133 -5.04 -2.54 0.09
N LYS A 134 -4.02 -2.23 0.89
CA LYS A 134 -4.18 -1.96 2.33
C LYS A 134 -5.11 -0.77 2.57
N LEU A 135 -4.95 0.33 1.81
CA LEU A 135 -5.81 1.49 1.93
C LEU A 135 -7.23 1.24 1.43
N ILE A 136 -7.41 0.48 0.33
CA ILE A 136 -8.76 0.03 -0.10
C ILE A 136 -9.45 -0.74 1.03
N LYS A 137 -8.77 -1.72 1.64
CA LYS A 137 -9.34 -2.52 2.73
C LYS A 137 -9.67 -1.68 3.96
N GLN A 138 -8.82 -0.69 4.28
CA GLN A 138 -9.04 0.20 5.41
C GLN A 138 -10.28 1.09 5.22
N LEU A 139 -10.54 1.54 3.99
CA LEU A 139 -11.66 2.44 3.68
C LEU A 139 -12.94 1.72 3.30
N PHE A 140 -12.89 0.40 3.14
CA PHE A 140 -14.05 -0.43 2.88
C PHE A 140 -14.90 -0.56 4.14
N THR A 141 -16.20 -0.25 4.04
CA THR A 141 -17.18 -0.48 5.12
C THR A 141 -18.29 -1.37 4.61
N GLN A 142 -18.87 -2.19 5.48
CA GLN A 142 -19.99 -3.05 5.12
C GLN A 142 -20.99 -3.20 6.27
N GLN A 143 -22.25 -3.40 5.91
CA GLN A 143 -23.34 -3.75 6.79
C GLN A 143 -24.20 -4.81 6.11
N SER A 144 -24.71 -5.75 6.89
CA SER A 144 -25.66 -6.76 6.43
C SER A 144 -26.94 -6.69 7.26
N ALA A 145 -28.08 -6.89 6.61
CA ALA A 145 -29.37 -7.06 7.26
C ALA A 145 -30.04 -8.32 6.72
N VAL A 146 -30.77 -9.03 7.58
CA VAL A 146 -31.57 -10.20 7.21
C VAL A 146 -33.02 -9.94 7.60
N ALA A 147 -33.92 -9.96 6.63
CA ALA A 147 -35.34 -9.77 6.85
C ALA A 147 -36.15 -10.52 5.79
N ASN A 148 -37.27 -11.14 6.18
CA ASN A 148 -38.19 -11.82 5.25
C ASN A 148 -37.52 -12.83 4.29
N CYS A 149 -36.55 -13.60 4.81
CA CYS A 149 -35.72 -14.54 4.03
C CYS A 149 -34.90 -13.89 2.91
N ALA A 150 -34.59 -12.60 3.01
CA ALA A 150 -33.64 -11.92 2.13
C ALA A 150 -32.45 -11.39 2.94
N VAL A 151 -31.27 -11.43 2.34
CA VAL A 151 -30.05 -10.82 2.86
C VAL A 151 -29.75 -9.56 2.07
N THR A 152 -29.71 -8.41 2.73
CA THR A 152 -29.29 -7.15 2.12
C THR A 152 -27.87 -6.81 2.59
N LEU A 153 -26.97 -6.66 1.65
CA LEU A 153 -25.61 -6.15 1.85
C LEU A 153 -25.56 -4.70 1.41
N GLN A 154 -25.00 -3.84 2.25
CA GLN A 154 -24.67 -2.46 1.94
C GLN A 154 -23.19 -2.26 2.22
N TRP A 155 -22.47 -1.63 1.30
CA TRP A 155 -21.05 -1.36 1.50
C TRP A 155 -20.62 -0.06 0.85
N THR A 156 -19.57 0.53 1.40
CA THR A 156 -18.86 1.66 0.80
C THR A 156 -17.49 1.19 0.34
N ALA A 157 -17.13 1.47 -0.90
CA ALA A 157 -15.84 1.13 -1.46
C ALA A 157 -15.35 2.21 -2.44
N LYS A 158 -14.02 2.41 -2.52
CA LYS A 158 -13.45 3.22 -3.61
C LYS A 158 -13.32 2.38 -4.87
N THR A 159 -13.88 2.88 -5.96
CA THR A 159 -13.88 2.22 -7.28
C THR A 159 -13.83 3.25 -8.39
N ASP A 160 -13.33 2.86 -9.55
CA ASP A 160 -13.38 3.59 -10.81
C ASP A 160 -13.96 2.68 -11.91
N SER A 161 -13.69 3.02 -13.18
CA SER A 161 -14.11 2.21 -14.34
C SER A 161 -13.41 0.86 -14.49
N VAL A 162 -12.31 0.60 -13.78
CA VAL A 162 -11.53 -0.65 -13.92
C VAL A 162 -11.68 -1.60 -12.73
N ILE A 163 -12.22 -1.12 -11.60
CA ILE A 163 -12.47 -1.94 -10.41
C ILE A 163 -13.91 -2.46 -10.43
N SER A 164 -14.05 -3.78 -10.36
CA SER A 164 -15.31 -4.47 -10.12
C SER A 164 -15.38 -5.07 -8.72
N ILE A 165 -16.58 -5.10 -8.14
CA ILE A 165 -16.87 -5.76 -6.88
C ILE A 165 -17.75 -6.96 -7.17
N VAL A 166 -17.25 -8.14 -6.85
CA VAL A 166 -17.97 -9.41 -7.04
C VAL A 166 -18.61 -9.81 -5.72
N VAL A 167 -19.92 -10.06 -5.74
CA VAL A 167 -20.64 -10.66 -4.63
C VAL A 167 -20.78 -12.14 -4.93
N GLU A 168 -20.31 -12.97 -4.00
CA GLU A 168 -20.40 -14.41 -4.10
C GLU A 168 -21.25 -14.99 -2.97
N ARG A 169 -21.97 -16.07 -3.26
CA ARG A 169 -22.77 -16.84 -2.31
C ARG A 169 -22.32 -18.29 -2.28
N LYS A 170 -22.38 -18.89 -1.10
CA LYS A 170 -22.29 -20.33 -0.88
C LYS A 170 -23.49 -20.80 -0.05
N LEU A 171 -24.36 -21.64 -0.61
CA LEU A 171 -25.45 -22.27 0.13
C LEU A 171 -24.92 -23.46 0.96
N PRO A 172 -25.68 -23.96 1.96
CA PRO A 172 -25.26 -25.11 2.75
C PRO A 172 -24.93 -26.38 1.93
N ALA A 173 -25.60 -26.57 0.79
CA ALA A 173 -25.38 -27.70 -0.11
C ALA A 173 -24.22 -27.49 -1.11
N ASP A 174 -23.72 -26.26 -1.25
CA ASP A 174 -22.68 -25.93 -2.23
C ASP A 174 -21.29 -26.29 -1.68
N LEU A 175 -20.42 -26.81 -2.55
CA LEU A 175 -19.01 -27.04 -2.20
C LEU A 175 -18.19 -25.75 -2.25
N ASN A 176 -18.52 -24.87 -3.19
CA ASN A 176 -17.77 -23.64 -3.49
C ASN A 176 -18.67 -22.41 -3.47
N TYR A 177 -18.05 -21.23 -3.35
CA TYR A 177 -18.74 -19.97 -3.61
C TYR A 177 -19.07 -19.83 -5.10
N SER A 178 -20.18 -19.15 -5.39
CA SER A 178 -20.64 -18.85 -6.75
C SER A 178 -20.97 -17.35 -6.86
N THR A 179 -20.59 -16.72 -7.97
CA THR A 179 -20.89 -15.31 -8.22
C THR A 179 -22.39 -15.10 -8.38
N VAL A 180 -22.97 -14.23 -7.56
CA VAL A 180 -24.39 -13.85 -7.61
C VAL A 180 -24.60 -12.43 -8.14
N SER A 181 -23.59 -11.57 -8.04
CA SER A 181 -23.63 -10.23 -8.62
C SER A 181 -22.22 -9.73 -8.91
N THR A 182 -22.09 -8.84 -9.89
CA THR A 182 -20.87 -8.06 -10.15
C THR A 182 -21.26 -6.61 -10.32
N HIS A 183 -20.70 -5.75 -9.47
CA HIS A 183 -20.92 -4.31 -9.47
C HIS A 183 -19.71 -3.61 -10.09
N THR A 184 -19.96 -2.76 -11.07
CA THR A 184 -18.94 -1.91 -11.71
C THR A 184 -19.29 -0.44 -11.49
N SER A 185 -18.28 0.41 -11.48
CA SER A 185 -18.46 1.86 -11.46
C SER A 185 -17.95 2.48 -12.75
N THR A 186 -18.27 3.77 -12.96
CA THR A 186 -17.71 4.56 -14.06
C THR A 186 -17.14 5.87 -13.53
N GLY A 187 -16.20 6.45 -14.26
CA GLY A 187 -15.59 7.74 -13.94
C GLY A 187 -14.39 7.62 -12.99
N ALA A 188 -14.14 8.70 -12.24
CA ALA A 188 -12.97 8.82 -11.38
C ALA A 188 -12.98 7.85 -10.19
N PHE A 189 -11.79 7.54 -9.67
CA PHE A 189 -11.58 6.71 -8.48
C PHE A 189 -12.05 7.43 -7.22
N LEU A 190 -13.25 7.07 -6.74
CA LEU A 190 -13.94 7.76 -5.65
C LEU A 190 -14.68 6.75 -4.77
N SER A 191 -14.99 7.17 -3.54
CA SER A 191 -15.80 6.39 -2.61
C SER A 191 -17.25 6.33 -3.07
N ARG A 192 -17.85 5.13 -3.09
CA ARG A 192 -19.20 4.87 -3.58
C ARG A 192 -19.93 3.90 -2.67
N ASN A 193 -21.23 4.10 -2.54
CA ASN A 193 -22.12 3.20 -1.81
C ASN A 193 -22.76 2.22 -2.78
N PHE A 194 -22.87 0.97 -2.35
CA PHE A 194 -23.45 -0.12 -3.09
C PHE A 194 -24.43 -0.86 -2.20
N THR A 195 -25.46 -1.42 -2.84
CA THR A 195 -26.45 -2.26 -2.19
C THR A 195 -26.71 -3.48 -3.06
N PHE A 196 -26.76 -4.65 -2.44
CA PHE A 196 -27.19 -5.90 -3.05
C PHE A 196 -28.18 -6.59 -2.14
N THR A 197 -29.26 -7.12 -2.70
CA THR A 197 -30.22 -7.93 -1.94
C THR A 197 -30.36 -9.29 -2.59
N ASP A 198 -30.15 -10.32 -1.81
CA ASP A 198 -30.30 -11.71 -2.21
C ASP A 198 -31.56 -12.29 -1.57
N ASP A 199 -32.55 -12.59 -2.40
CA ASP A 199 -33.80 -13.21 -1.96
C ASP A 199 -33.62 -14.72 -1.88
N LEU A 200 -33.69 -15.28 -0.67
CA LEU A 200 -33.43 -16.69 -0.43
C LEU A 200 -34.68 -17.56 -0.47
N ARG A 201 -35.86 -16.99 -0.74
CA ARG A 201 -37.14 -17.74 -0.68
C ARG A 201 -37.26 -18.84 -1.73
N SER A 202 -36.52 -18.75 -2.83
CA SER A 202 -36.50 -19.75 -3.90
C SER A 202 -35.60 -20.95 -3.61
N PHE A 203 -34.76 -20.88 -2.57
CA PHE A 203 -33.89 -22.00 -2.19
C PHE A 203 -34.62 -22.94 -1.23
N GLN A 204 -34.65 -24.23 -1.57
CA GLN A 204 -35.20 -25.25 -0.67
C GLN A 204 -34.40 -25.27 0.63
N GLN A 205 -35.09 -25.18 1.77
CA GLN A 205 -34.46 -25.43 3.06
C GLN A 205 -34.01 -26.91 3.11
N PRO A 206 -32.82 -27.21 3.67
CA PRO A 206 -32.52 -28.59 4.01
C PRO A 206 -33.62 -29.10 4.94
N VAL A 207 -34.23 -30.23 4.59
CA VAL A 207 -35.22 -30.89 5.45
C VAL A 207 -34.54 -31.16 6.78
N LEU A 208 -34.90 -30.41 7.82
CA LEU A 208 -34.54 -30.77 9.18
C LEU A 208 -35.30 -32.05 9.47
N ASN A 209 -34.62 -33.20 9.32
CA ASN A 209 -35.09 -34.45 9.91
C ASN A 209 -35.06 -34.24 11.42
N THR A 210 -36.16 -33.72 11.97
CA THR A 210 -36.41 -33.72 13.41
C THR A 210 -36.63 -35.18 13.80
N VAL A 211 -35.53 -35.90 14.06
CA VAL A 211 -35.61 -37.14 14.82
C VAL A 211 -35.84 -36.71 16.26
N LEU A 212 -37.10 -36.58 16.65
CA LEU A 212 -37.49 -36.60 18.06
C LEU A 212 -36.98 -37.93 18.63
N LYS A 213 -35.98 -37.86 19.51
CA LYS A 213 -35.69 -38.90 20.50
C LYS A 213 -36.25 -38.45 21.84
#